data_AF-A0A1G4PJ53-F1
#
_entry.id   AF-A0A1G4PJ53-F1
#
_cell.length_a   1.000
_cell.length_b   1.000
_cell.length_c   1.000
_cell.angle_alpha   90.00
_cell.angle_beta   90.00
_cell.angle_gamma   90.00
#
_symmetry.space_group_name_H-M   'P 1'
#
loop_
_entity.id
_entity.type
_entity.pdbx_description
1 polymer ?
#
loop_
_entity_poly.entity_id
_entity_poly.type
_entity_poly.pdbx_seq_one_letter_code
_entity_poly.pdbx_strand_id
1 'polypeptide(L)'
;MRVDSFFTENNINLVKKNPLHFDVNLFNSKISAKNNDVETFKDVLINTIADVNKSQLNVSKVMEQAILQPGSIDVHDFVIAMSKANMNLSILKAVVERGMKAYQDIINIR
;
A
#
# COMPACT_ATOMS: atom_id res chain seq x y z
N MET A 1 19.50 6.81 40.01
CA MET A 1 19.85 6.43 38.62
C MET A 1 20.49 5.05 38.68
N ARG A 2 19.80 3.99 38.26
CA ARG A 2 20.31 2.61 38.27
C ARG A 2 20.36 2.12 36.84
N VAL A 3 21.58 1.90 36.35
CA VAL A 3 21.87 1.38 35.02
C VAL A 3 22.27 -0.07 35.22
N ASP A 4 21.33 -0.98 34.98
CA ASP A 4 21.60 -2.41 35.01
C ASP A 4 21.48 -2.91 33.57
N SER A 5 22.62 -2.93 32.86
CA SER A 5 22.81 -3.67 31.61
C SER A 5 23.61 -4.92 31.95
N PHE A 6 22.91 -6.03 32.17
CA PHE A 6 23.53 -7.35 32.32
C PHE A 6 23.86 -7.89 30.93
N PHE A 7 25.09 -7.68 30.49
CA PHE A 7 25.64 -8.40 29.34
C PHE A 7 25.95 -9.83 29.78
N THR A 8 24.97 -10.71 29.61
CA THR A 8 25.20 -12.15 29.59
C THR A 8 24.56 -12.64 28.30
N GLU A 9 25.44 -13.12 27.43
CA GLU A 9 25.15 -13.71 26.13
C GLU A 9 24.73 -12.73 25.03
N ASN A 10 25.00 -13.13 23.78
CA ASN A 10 24.96 -12.33 22.55
C ASN A 10 23.56 -11.84 22.14
N ASN A 11 22.61 -11.77 23.09
CA ASN A 11 21.22 -11.48 22.87
C ASN A 11 20.85 -10.19 23.61
N ILE A 12 20.85 -9.08 22.87
CA ILE A 12 20.41 -7.77 23.36
C ILE A 12 18.88 -7.79 23.47
N ASN A 13 18.37 -8.07 24.67
CA ASN A 13 16.94 -8.00 24.94
C ASN A 13 16.52 -6.54 25.16
N LEU A 14 15.77 -5.98 24.21
CA LEU A 14 15.18 -4.64 24.31
C LEU A 14 13.98 -4.68 25.26
N VAL A 15 14.20 -4.46 26.55
CA VAL A 15 13.12 -4.38 27.55
C VAL A 15 12.39 -3.04 27.40
N LYS A 16 11.09 -3.07 27.08
CA LYS A 16 10.22 -1.89 27.01
C LYS A 16 10.11 -1.25 28.39
N LYS A 17 10.68 -0.04 28.56
CA LYS A 17 10.61 0.73 29.82
C LYS A 17 9.41 1.68 29.92
N ASN A 18 8.76 2.02 28.80
CA ASN A 18 7.62 2.94 28.76
C ASN A 18 6.44 2.30 27.99
N PRO A 19 5.21 2.28 28.54
CA PRO A 19 4.02 1.73 27.88
C PRO A 19 3.70 2.34 26.49
N LEU A 20 4.12 3.57 26.20
CA LEU A 20 3.89 4.27 24.92
C LEU A 20 4.92 3.94 23.82
N HIS A 21 5.98 3.20 24.14
CA HIS A 21 6.97 2.79 23.14
C HIS A 21 6.57 1.51 22.41
N PHE A 22 7.05 1.38 21.17
CA PHE A 22 6.92 0.17 20.37
C PHE A 22 7.48 -1.04 21.11
N ASP A 23 6.66 -2.08 21.21
CA ASP A 23 7.06 -3.37 21.78
C ASP A 23 7.63 -4.24 20.65
N VAL A 24 8.71 -4.96 20.92
CA VAL A 24 9.25 -5.98 20.00
C VAL A 24 8.21 -7.07 19.74
N ASN A 25 7.27 -7.28 20.67
CA ASN A 25 6.16 -8.22 20.51
C ASN A 25 5.01 -7.69 19.62
N LEU A 26 5.04 -6.44 19.13
CA LEU A 26 4.04 -5.95 18.18
C LEU A 26 4.11 -6.72 16.86
N PHE A 27 5.30 -7.21 16.48
CA PHE A 27 5.48 -8.06 15.30
C PHE A 27 5.08 -9.52 15.54
N ASN A 28 4.90 -9.95 16.80
CA ASN A 28 4.49 -11.30 17.17
C ASN A 28 3.00 -11.38 17.59
N SER A 29 2.33 -10.24 17.76
CA SER A 29 0.90 -10.18 18.07
C SER A 29 0.08 -10.43 16.81
N LYS A 30 -0.22 -11.71 16.57
CA LYS A 30 -1.27 -12.18 15.65
C LYS A 30 -1.21 -11.52 14.26
N ILE A 31 -0.21 -11.94 13.48
CA ILE A 31 -0.53 -12.32 12.11
C ILE A 31 -1.48 -13.52 12.26
N SER A 32 -2.77 -13.23 12.40
CA SER A 32 -3.79 -14.25 12.18
C SER A 32 -3.45 -14.81 10.81
N ALA A 33 -3.08 -16.08 10.75
CA ALA A 33 -2.88 -16.80 9.51
C ALA A 33 -4.23 -16.82 8.79
N LYS A 34 -4.60 -15.69 8.18
CA LYS A 34 -5.57 -15.65 7.10
C LYS A 34 -4.94 -16.55 6.07
N ASN A 35 -5.58 -17.69 5.83
CA ASN A 35 -5.14 -18.71 4.89
C ASN A 35 -4.50 -18.01 3.70
N ASN A 36 -3.18 -18.20 3.55
CA ASN A 36 -2.42 -17.57 2.49
C ASN A 36 -2.80 -18.30 1.20
N ASP A 37 -3.97 -17.98 0.67
CA ASP A 37 -4.23 -18.19 -0.75
C ASP A 37 -3.18 -17.32 -1.44
N VAL A 38 -2.15 -17.96 -1.97
CA VAL A 38 -1.09 -17.28 -2.72
C VAL A 38 -1.78 -16.66 -3.93
N GLU A 39 -2.12 -15.38 -3.83
CA GLU A 39 -2.77 -14.67 -4.94
C GLU A 39 -1.84 -14.73 -6.15
N THR A 40 -2.35 -15.22 -7.27
CA THR A 40 -1.57 -15.26 -8.50
C THR A 40 -1.31 -13.83 -8.94
N PHE A 41 -0.17 -13.57 -9.61
CA PHE A 41 0.08 -12.29 -10.25
C PHE A 41 -1.11 -11.78 -11.08
N LYS A 42 -1.79 -12.70 -11.81
CA LYS A 42 -3.02 -12.41 -12.55
C LYS A 42 -4.10 -11.80 -11.65
N ASP A 43 -4.36 -12.42 -10.50
CA ASP A 43 -5.44 -12.02 -9.60
C ASP A 43 -5.12 -10.65 -8.98
N VAL A 44 -3.87 -10.46 -8.54
CA VAL A 44 -3.37 -9.16 -8.05
C VAL A 44 -3.49 -8.09 -9.12
N LEU A 45 -3.12 -8.38 -10.37
CA LEU A 45 -3.20 -7.41 -11.48
C LEU A 45 -4.65 -7.03 -11.78
N ILE A 46 -5.55 -8.01 -11.90
CA ILE A 46 -6.99 -7.75 -12.15
C ILE A 46 -7.60 -6.94 -11.00
N ASN A 47 -7.31 -7.30 -9.75
CA ASN A 47 -7.77 -6.55 -8.59
C ASN A 47 -7.23 -5.11 -8.60
N THR A 48 -5.95 -4.94 -8.92
CA THR A 48 -5.32 -3.61 -9.02
C THR A 48 -5.96 -2.75 -10.11
N ILE A 49 -6.30 -3.33 -11.27
CA ILE A 49 -7.01 -2.62 -12.34
C ILE A 49 -8.39 -2.16 -11.85
N ALA A 50 -9.13 -3.04 -11.17
CA ALA A 50 -10.44 -2.70 -10.60
C ALA A 50 -10.33 -1.60 -9.54
N ASP A 51 -9.31 -1.64 -8.69
CA ASP A 51 -9.05 -0.65 -7.66
C ASP A 51 -8.67 0.72 -8.25
N VAL A 52 -7.80 0.75 -9.27
CA VAL A 52 -7.46 1.98 -10.00
C VAL A 52 -8.70 2.58 -10.63
N ASN A 53 -9.53 1.76 -11.30
CA ASN A 53 -10.78 2.22 -11.90
C ASN A 53 -11.74 2.81 -10.85
N LYS A 54 -11.93 2.12 -9.72
CA LYS A 54 -12.75 2.63 -8.61
C LYS A 54 -12.21 3.95 -8.07
N SER A 55 -10.89 4.07 -7.92
CA SER A 55 -10.25 5.29 -7.43
C SER A 55 -10.45 6.47 -8.40
N GLN A 56 -10.34 6.23 -9.71
CA GLN A 56 -10.59 7.22 -10.75
C GLN A 56 -12.07 7.66 -10.77
N LEU A 57 -13.01 6.72 -10.71
CA LEU A 57 -14.44 7.02 -10.63
C LEU A 57 -14.81 7.82 -9.37
N ASN A 58 -14.17 7.53 -8.24
CA ASN A 58 -14.38 8.29 -7.02
C ASN A 58 -13.94 9.75 -7.19
N VAL A 59 -12.73 9.98 -7.73
CA VAL A 59 -12.23 11.34 -8.00
C VAL A 59 -13.18 12.10 -8.91
N SER A 60 -13.67 11.49 -9.99
CA SER A 60 -14.65 12.13 -10.88
C SER A 60 -15.94 12.52 -10.18
N LYS A 61 -16.48 11.64 -9.32
CA LYS A 61 -17.71 11.93 -8.55
C LYS A 61 -17.51 13.06 -7.55
N VAL A 62 -16.40 13.03 -6.81
CA VAL A 62 -16.08 14.07 -5.83
C VAL A 62 -15.83 15.41 -6.52
N MET A 63 -15.22 15.40 -7.71
CA MET A 63 -15.04 16.60 -8.53
C MET A 63 -16.40 17.19 -8.97
N GLU A 64 -17.34 16.35 -9.42
CA GLU A 64 -18.69 16.77 -9.77
C GLU A 64 -19.41 17.38 -8.55
N GLN A 65 -19.33 16.70 -7.40
CA GLN A 65 -19.91 17.20 -6.15
C GLN A 65 -19.26 18.52 -5.70
N ALA A 66 -17.96 18.72 -5.92
CA ALA A 66 -17.24 19.94 -5.54
C ALA A 66 -17.75 21.15 -6.35
N ILE A 67 -18.12 20.93 -7.62
CA ILE A 67 -18.70 21.97 -8.48
C ILE A 67 -20.14 22.28 -8.05
N LEU A 68 -20.94 21.26 -7.73
CA LEU A 68 -22.37 21.42 -7.40
C LEU A 68 -22.61 21.91 -5.96
N GLN A 69 -21.80 21.45 -5.00
CA GLN A 69 -21.90 21.76 -3.57
C GLN A 69 -20.51 21.93 -2.94
N PRO A 70 -19.86 23.10 -3.13
CA PRO A 70 -18.47 23.33 -2.73
C PRO A 70 -18.22 23.28 -1.21
N GLY A 71 -19.26 23.43 -0.38
CA GLY A 71 -19.13 23.35 1.09
C GLY A 71 -19.24 21.94 1.69
N SER A 72 -19.50 20.92 0.86
CA SER A 72 -19.79 19.55 1.30
C SER A 72 -18.54 18.65 1.32
N ILE A 73 -17.39 19.15 0.85
CA ILE A 73 -16.20 18.33 0.57
C ILE A 73 -14.93 19.03 1.05
N ASP A 74 -14.03 18.27 1.67
CA ASP A 74 -12.67 18.75 1.96
C ASP A 74 -11.80 18.68 0.71
N VAL A 75 -11.31 19.85 0.28
CA VAL A 75 -10.42 19.99 -0.88
C VAL A 75 -9.09 19.26 -0.69
N HIS A 76 -8.57 19.11 0.53
CA HIS A 76 -7.33 18.39 0.79
C HIS A 76 -7.50 16.88 0.56
N ASP A 77 -8.56 16.30 1.10
CA ASP A 77 -8.86 14.87 0.92
C ASP A 77 -9.12 14.55 -0.55
N PHE A 78 -9.77 15.46 -1.28
CA PHE A 78 -9.92 15.35 -2.73
C PHE A 78 -8.57 15.36 -3.45
N VAL A 79 -7.69 16.32 -3.15
CA VAL A 79 -6.35 16.40 -3.77
C VAL A 79 -5.51 15.17 -3.44
N ILE A 80 -5.58 14.65 -2.22
CA ILE A 80 -4.91 13.40 -1.81
C ILE A 80 -5.47 12.22 -2.62
N ALA A 81 -6.79 12.10 -2.71
CA ALA A 81 -7.45 11.04 -3.47
C ALA A 81 -7.10 11.11 -4.97
N MET A 82 -7.09 12.30 -5.55
CA MET A 82 -6.69 12.56 -6.93
C MET A 82 -5.23 12.19 -7.18
N SER A 83 -4.33 12.62 -6.29
CA SER A 83 -2.90 12.31 -6.38
C SER A 83 -2.66 10.80 -6.30
N LYS A 84 -3.35 10.12 -5.37
CA LYS A 84 -3.29 8.66 -5.23
C LYS A 84 -3.83 7.94 -6.47
N ALA A 85 -4.96 8.38 -7.01
CA ALA A 85 -5.55 7.80 -8.21
C ALA A 85 -4.63 7.95 -9.43
N ASN A 86 -4.01 9.12 -9.61
CA ASN A 86 -3.06 9.38 -10.68
C ASN A 86 -1.79 8.55 -10.54
N MET A 87 -1.20 8.50 -9.35
CA MET A 87 -0.02 7.69 -9.07
C MET A 87 -0.29 6.20 -9.35
N ASN A 88 -1.42 5.67 -8.87
CA ASN A 88 -1.82 4.28 -9.09
C ASN A 88 -1.98 3.97 -10.59
N LEU A 89 -2.59 4.89 -11.35
CA LEU A 89 -2.74 4.76 -12.79
C LEU A 89 -1.38 4.76 -13.51
N SER A 90 -0.46 5.66 -13.13
CA SER A 90 0.89 5.71 -13.70
C SER A 90 1.67 4.43 -13.43
N ILE A 91 1.58 3.89 -12.22
CA ILE A 91 2.23 2.61 -11.86
C ILE A 91 1.65 1.47 -12.69
N LEU A 92 0.32 1.36 -12.76
CA LEU A 92 -0.35 0.32 -13.56
C LEU A 92 0.05 0.40 -15.03
N LYS A 93 0.09 1.60 -15.61
CA LYS A 93 0.55 1.83 -16.99
C LYS A 93 1.97 1.31 -17.18
N ALA A 94 2.90 1.65 -16.28
CA ALA A 94 4.27 1.19 -16.37
C ALA A 94 4.40 -0.34 -16.27
N VAL A 95 3.60 -1.00 -15.43
CA VAL A 95 3.56 -2.47 -15.32
C VAL A 95 3.07 -3.10 -16.62
N VAL A 96 1.98 -2.58 -17.19
CA VAL A 96 1.42 -3.09 -18.45
C VAL A 96 2.41 -2.91 -19.60
N GLU A 97 3.01 -1.72 -19.74
CA GLU A 97 4.03 -1.45 -20.77
C GLU A 97 5.22 -2.39 -20.67
N ARG A 98 5.74 -2.62 -19.46
CA ARG A 98 6.83 -3.58 -19.23
C ARG A 98 6.41 -5.01 -19.57
N GLY A 99 5.18 -5.40 -19.23
CA GLY A 99 4.64 -6.71 -19.60
C GLY A 99 4.53 -6.90 -21.11
N MET A 100 4.02 -5.90 -21.84
CA MET A 100 3.93 -5.93 -23.30
C MET A 100 5.32 -5.97 -23.94
N LYS A 101 6.28 -5.19 -23.43
CA LYS A 101 7.66 -5.20 -23.92
C LYS A 101 8.32 -6.57 -23.71
N ALA A 102 8.19 -7.14 -22.51
CA ALA A 102 8.71 -8.48 -22.24
C ALA A 102 8.10 -9.54 -23.18
N TYR A 103 6.81 -9.45 -23.48
CA TYR A 103 6.15 -10.33 -24.44
C TYR A 103 6.71 -10.17 -25.86
N GLN A 104 6.90 -8.94 -26.32
CA GLN A 104 7.53 -8.66 -27.62
C GLN A 104 8.96 -9.18 -27.69
N ASP A 105 9.75 -8.96 -26.63
CA ASP A 105 11.14 -9.41 -26.54
C ASP A 105 11.22 -10.95 -26.63
N ILE A 106 10.33 -11.68 -25.95
CA ILE A 106 10.26 -13.16 -26.01
C ILE A 106 9.94 -13.66 -27.41
N ILE A 107 9.02 -13.01 -28.14
CA ILE A 107 8.62 -13.42 -29.48
C ILE A 107 9.68 -13.08 -30.52
N ASN A 108 10.28 -11.88 -30.44
CA ASN A 108 11.28 -11.41 -31.38
C ASN A 108 12.64 -12.12 -31.23
N ILE A 109 12.86 -12.84 -30.13
CA ILE A 109 14.05 -13.68 -29.90
C ILE A 109 14.03 -14.98 -30.72
N ARG A 110 12.90 -15.29 -31.38
CA ARG A 110 12.72 -16.43 -32.29
C ARG A 110 12.90 -16.03 -33.75
#